data_AF-A0A378L9M3-F1
#
_entry.id   AF-A0A378L9M3-F1
#
_cell.length_a   1.000
_cell.length_b   1.000
_cell.length_c   1.000
_cell.angle_alpha   90.00
_cell.angle_beta   90.00
_cell.angle_gamma   90.00
#
_symmetry.space_group_name_H-M   'P 1'
#
loop_
_entity.id
_entity.type
_entity.pdbx_description
1 polymer ?
#
loop_
_entity_poly.entity_id
_entity_poly.type
_entity_poly.pdbx_seq_one_letter_code
_entity_poly.pdbx_strand_id
1 'polypeptide(L)'
;MYKKIIQAAAFTFTLALSPVVLAHSGGCGEGLKKMVESLKLDDSQKSKIKPILEQLKSTMKNDVTQMRDISQQLNQQAESANMDQSTVDSLVDKKTKLIGDMIKAKITAKNQIYAVLNPQQKTELQNKWKKVEEKMAEKFKACHDE
;
A
#
# COMPACT_ATOMS: atom_id res chain seq x y z
N MET A 1 -34.67 -5.08 53.73
CA MET A 1 -34.94 -3.77 53.09
C MET A 1 -34.06 -3.67 51.84
N TYR A 2 -34.71 -3.51 50.67
CA TYR A 2 -34.27 -2.81 49.45
C TYR A 2 -32.77 -2.82 49.06
N LYS A 3 -32.35 -3.11 47.83
CA LYS A 3 -33.03 -3.33 46.54
C LYS A 3 -31.97 -3.84 45.55
N LYS A 4 -32.46 -4.56 44.54
CA LYS A 4 -31.84 -4.90 43.24
C LYS A 4 -31.09 -3.68 42.65
N ILE A 5 -30.10 -3.79 41.75
CA ILE A 5 -30.24 -4.21 40.35
C ILE A 5 -28.83 -4.39 39.76
N ILE A 6 -28.64 -5.53 39.11
CA ILE A 6 -27.58 -5.86 38.16
C ILE A 6 -27.62 -4.85 37.00
N GLN A 7 -26.53 -4.13 36.76
CA GLN A 7 -26.31 -3.44 35.48
C GLN A 7 -25.01 -3.94 34.87
N ALA A 8 -25.13 -5.02 34.10
CA ALA A 8 -24.15 -5.37 33.09
C ALA A 8 -24.24 -4.31 31.98
N ALA A 9 -23.27 -3.39 31.95
CA ALA A 9 -23.08 -2.51 30.80
C ALA A 9 -22.50 -3.36 29.66
N ALA A 10 -23.37 -3.84 28.78
CA ALA A 10 -22.97 -4.46 27.53
C ALA A 10 -22.36 -3.38 26.63
N PHE A 11 -21.03 -3.29 26.62
CA PHE A 11 -20.29 -2.55 25.61
C PHE A 11 -20.39 -3.31 24.28
N THR A 12 -21.39 -2.99 23.46
CA THR A 12 -21.39 -3.43 22.05
C THR A 12 -20.44 -2.53 21.27
N PHE A 13 -19.15 -2.85 21.35
CA PHE A 13 -18.15 -2.29 20.46
C PHE A 13 -18.31 -3.00 19.10
N THR A 14 -19.16 -2.43 18.23
CA THR A 14 -19.16 -2.81 16.83
C THR A 14 -17.87 -2.32 16.20
N LEU A 15 -16.82 -3.13 16.31
CA LEU A 15 -15.68 -3.09 15.40
C LEU A 15 -16.19 -3.45 14.01
N ALA A 16 -16.68 -2.44 13.29
CA ALA A 16 -16.72 -2.47 11.84
C ALA A 16 -15.26 -2.43 11.34
N LEU A 17 -14.55 -3.55 11.49
CA LEU A 17 -13.34 -3.80 10.73
C LEU A 17 -13.80 -4.04 9.30
N SER A 18 -13.99 -2.97 8.54
CA SER A 18 -14.01 -3.09 7.08
C SER A 18 -12.66 -3.71 6.67
N PRO A 19 -12.63 -4.90 6.04
CA PRO A 19 -11.39 -5.42 5.48
C PRO A 19 -11.09 -4.63 4.21
N VAL A 20 -10.63 -3.38 4.35
CA VAL A 20 -10.12 -2.56 3.24
C VAL A 20 -8.74 -2.05 3.61
N VAL A 21 -7.87 -2.93 4.11
CA VAL A 21 -6.47 -2.57 4.33
C VAL A 21 -5.56 -3.74 3.97
N LEU A 22 -5.73 -4.33 2.79
CA LEU A 22 -4.66 -5.05 2.06
C LEU A 22 -5.16 -5.49 0.69
N ALA A 23 -5.72 -4.57 -0.10
CA ALA A 23 -5.68 -4.73 -1.55
C ALA A 23 -4.21 -4.54 -1.97
N HIS A 24 -3.40 -5.59 -1.80
CA HIS A 24 -2.05 -5.69 -2.36
C HIS A 24 -2.19 -5.82 -3.87
N SER A 25 -2.58 -4.72 -4.53
CA SER A 25 -2.50 -4.62 -5.97
C SER A 25 -1.03 -4.51 -6.34
N GLY A 26 -0.40 -5.67 -6.58
CA GLY A 26 0.84 -5.76 -7.33
C GLY A 26 0.72 -5.31 -8.79
N GLY A 27 -0.41 -4.70 -9.19
CA GLY A 27 -0.74 -4.33 -10.55
C GLY A 27 -0.63 -2.82 -10.80
N CYS A 28 0.23 -2.46 -11.77
CA CYS A 28 0.15 -1.37 -12.75
C CYS A 28 -0.85 -0.21 -12.54
N GLY A 29 -0.90 0.38 -11.35
CA GLY A 29 -1.46 1.72 -11.15
C GLY A 29 -0.54 2.80 -11.75
N GLU A 30 -1.08 3.99 -12.00
CA GLU A 30 -0.25 5.14 -12.36
C GLU A 30 0.71 5.43 -11.19
N GLY A 31 2.00 5.11 -11.36
CA GLY A 31 2.98 5.24 -10.29
C GLY A 31 3.17 6.69 -9.85
N LEU A 32 3.62 6.89 -8.60
CA LEU A 32 3.91 8.22 -8.02
C LEU A 32 4.69 9.12 -8.99
N LYS A 33 5.68 8.56 -9.71
CA LYS A 33 6.45 9.24 -10.75
C LYS A 33 5.56 9.88 -11.82
N LYS A 34 4.67 9.11 -12.46
CA LYS A 34 3.78 9.60 -13.53
C LYS A 34 2.85 10.70 -13.03
N MET A 35 2.26 10.52 -11.84
CA MET A 35 1.40 11.54 -11.24
C MET A 35 2.14 12.84 -11.00
N VAL A 36 3.37 12.77 -10.47
CA VAL A 36 4.18 13.96 -10.16
C VAL A 36 4.72 14.64 -11.42
N GLU A 37 5.17 13.88 -12.42
CA GLU A 37 5.64 14.41 -13.71
C GLU A 37 4.51 15.09 -14.51
N SER A 38 3.26 14.69 -14.27
CA SER A 38 2.10 15.34 -14.89
C SER A 38 1.71 16.68 -14.24
N LEU A 39 2.32 17.03 -13.10
CA LEU A 39 2.12 18.34 -12.48
C LEU A 39 2.91 19.39 -13.25
N LYS A 40 2.40 20.63 -13.29
CA LYS A 40 3.11 21.78 -13.84
C LYS A 40 4.23 22.21 -12.89
N LEU A 41 5.33 21.46 -12.85
CA LEU A 41 6.50 21.73 -12.01
C LEU A 41 7.43 22.75 -12.67
N ASP A 42 7.96 23.68 -11.88
CA ASP A 42 9.09 24.52 -12.31
C ASP A 42 10.42 23.74 -12.21
N ASP A 43 11.50 24.32 -12.74
CA ASP A 43 12.79 23.64 -12.81
C ASP A 43 13.46 23.44 -11.44
N SER A 44 13.19 24.31 -10.48
CA SER A 44 13.66 24.15 -9.08
C SER A 44 12.97 22.96 -8.43
N GLN A 45 11.66 22.83 -8.63
CA GLN A 45 10.87 21.71 -8.13
C GLN A 45 11.31 20.39 -8.78
N LYS A 46 11.48 20.36 -10.10
CA LYS A 46 11.97 19.17 -10.82
C LYS A 46 13.32 18.71 -10.28
N SER A 47 14.25 19.65 -10.08
CA SER A 47 15.59 19.36 -9.54
C SER A 47 15.54 18.71 -8.16
N LYS A 48 14.64 19.17 -7.28
CA LYS A 48 14.44 18.60 -5.93
C LYS A 48 13.72 17.26 -5.95
N ILE A 49 12.76 17.08 -6.86
CA ILE A 49 11.89 15.89 -6.93
C ILE A 49 12.59 14.70 -7.60
N LYS A 50 13.39 14.94 -8.63
CA LYS A 50 14.10 13.89 -9.39
C LYS A 50 14.88 12.90 -8.50
N PRO A 51 15.76 13.34 -7.56
CA PRO A 51 16.47 12.39 -6.71
C PRO A 51 15.55 11.57 -5.79
N ILE A 52 14.44 12.15 -5.33
CA ILE A 52 13.44 11.42 -4.52
C ILE A 52 12.82 10.28 -5.33
N LEU A 53 12.44 10.55 -6.58
CA LEU A 53 11.84 9.55 -7.47
C LEU A 53 12.84 8.46 -7.90
N GLU A 54 14.09 8.82 -8.17
CA GLU A 54 15.13 7.83 -8.51
C GLU A 54 15.50 6.96 -7.31
N GLN A 55 15.58 7.52 -6.10
CA GLN A 55 15.77 6.75 -4.88
C GLN A 55 14.62 5.77 -4.66
N LEU A 56 13.37 6.24 -4.77
CA LEU A 56 12.20 5.38 -4.65
C LEU A 56 12.22 4.26 -5.70
N LYS A 57 12.52 4.59 -6.96
CA LYS A 57 12.61 3.59 -8.05
C LYS A 57 13.66 2.53 -7.75
N SER A 58 14.82 2.91 -7.25
CA SER A 58 15.89 1.99 -6.87
C SER A 58 15.44 1.03 -5.77
N THR A 59 14.87 1.57 -4.68
CA THR A 59 14.30 0.79 -3.57
C THR A 59 13.22 -0.18 -4.08
N MET A 60 12.25 0.31 -4.86
CA MET A 60 11.17 -0.54 -5.39
C MET A 60 11.68 -1.64 -6.33
N LYS A 61 12.72 -1.40 -7.13
CA LYS A 61 13.29 -2.42 -8.03
C LYS A 61 13.86 -3.60 -7.24
N ASN A 62 14.59 -3.30 -6.17
CA ASN A 62 15.14 -4.32 -5.28
C ASN A 62 14.01 -5.11 -4.59
N ASP A 63 13.00 -4.41 -4.07
CA ASP A 63 11.90 -5.04 -3.35
C ASP A 63 11.05 -5.92 -4.26
N VAL A 64 10.76 -5.49 -5.49
CA VAL A 64 10.04 -6.32 -6.49
C VAL A 64 10.81 -7.59 -6.82
N THR A 65 12.14 -7.52 -6.89
CA THR A 65 12.98 -8.70 -7.15
C THR A 65 12.86 -9.72 -6.03
N GLN A 66 12.95 -9.26 -4.77
CA GLN A 66 12.77 -10.11 -3.59
C GLN A 66 11.33 -10.66 -3.48
N MET A 67 10.31 -9.86 -3.80
CA MET A 67 8.92 -10.32 -3.83
C MET A 67 8.71 -11.45 -4.83
N ARG A 68 9.31 -11.34 -6.02
CA ARG A 68 9.24 -12.39 -7.05
C ARG A 68 9.89 -13.68 -6.57
N ASP A 69 11.07 -13.59 -5.97
CA ASP A 69 11.79 -14.74 -5.41
C ASP A 69 10.98 -15.44 -4.30
N ILE A 70 10.44 -14.68 -3.34
CA ILE A 70 9.57 -15.24 -2.29
C ILE A 70 8.34 -15.92 -2.89
N SER A 71 7.71 -15.30 -3.90
CA SER A 71 6.57 -15.91 -4.60
C SER A 71 6.95 -17.23 -5.31
N GLN A 72 8.14 -17.32 -5.89
CA GLN A 72 8.63 -18.58 -6.48
C GLN A 72 8.84 -19.67 -5.43
N GLN A 73 9.45 -19.33 -4.29
CA GLN A 73 9.66 -20.27 -3.19
C GLN A 73 8.34 -20.74 -2.57
N LEU A 74 7.36 -19.85 -2.40
CA LEU A 74 6.03 -20.23 -1.93
C LEU A 74 5.32 -21.18 -2.90
N ASN A 75 5.43 -20.95 -4.21
CA ASN A 75 4.87 -21.86 -5.21
C ASN A 75 5.54 -23.24 -5.15
N GLN A 76 6.87 -23.30 -4.98
CA GLN A 76 7.58 -24.57 -4.81
C GLN A 76 7.11 -25.36 -3.58
N GLN A 77 6.85 -24.67 -2.46
CA GLN A 77 6.29 -25.29 -1.26
C GLN A 77 4.88 -25.83 -1.52
N ALA A 78 4.04 -25.07 -2.23
CA ALA A 78 2.66 -25.46 -2.56
C ALA A 78 2.58 -26.66 -3.53
N GLU A 79 3.55 -26.80 -4.43
CA GLU A 79 3.63 -27.89 -5.41
C GLU A 79 4.36 -29.14 -4.87
N SER A 80 4.95 -29.06 -3.69
CA SER A 80 5.70 -30.17 -3.08
C SER A 80 4.79 -31.26 -2.53
N ALA A 81 5.27 -32.51 -2.54
CA ALA A 81 4.53 -33.64 -1.96
C ALA A 81 4.35 -33.51 -0.44
N ASN A 82 5.29 -32.84 0.24
CA ASN A 82 5.25 -32.55 1.68
C ASN A 82 5.67 -31.08 1.88
N MET A 83 4.69 -30.21 2.11
CA MET A 83 4.92 -28.80 2.38
C MET A 83 5.60 -28.61 3.73
N ASP A 84 6.70 -27.83 3.76
CA ASP A 84 7.33 -27.42 5.01
C ASP A 84 6.66 -26.15 5.54
N GLN A 85 5.78 -26.34 6.53
CA GLN A 85 5.04 -25.25 7.16
C GLN A 85 5.96 -24.18 7.78
N SER A 86 7.09 -24.58 8.37
CA SER A 86 8.02 -23.62 8.99
C SER A 86 8.68 -22.73 7.94
N THR A 87 9.01 -23.31 6.79
CA THR A 87 9.52 -22.55 5.64
C THR A 87 8.45 -21.60 5.08
N VAL A 88 7.20 -22.06 4.94
CA VAL A 88 6.08 -21.21 4.49
C VAL A 88 5.89 -20.02 5.43
N ASP A 89 5.83 -20.25 6.74
CA ASP A 89 5.65 -19.18 7.74
C ASP A 89 6.78 -18.14 7.64
N SER A 90 8.04 -18.60 7.52
CA SER A 90 9.20 -17.70 7.35
C SER A 90 9.11 -16.86 6.05
N LEU A 91 8.67 -17.46 4.96
CA LEU A 91 8.51 -16.76 3.68
C LEU A 91 7.38 -15.72 3.74
N VAL A 92 6.28 -16.02 4.41
CA VAL A 92 5.17 -15.09 4.63
C VAL A 92 5.59 -13.92 5.51
N ASP A 93 6.36 -14.16 6.57
CA ASP A 93 6.89 -13.10 7.43
C ASP A 93 7.82 -12.15 6.65
N LYS A 94 8.72 -12.72 5.85
CA LYS A 94 9.59 -11.95 4.95
C LYS A 94 8.78 -11.10 3.97
N LYS A 95 7.77 -11.69 3.35
CA LYS A 95 6.87 -10.99 2.41
C LYS A 95 6.12 -9.84 3.09
N THR A 96 5.60 -10.07 4.28
CA THR A 96 4.86 -9.07 5.06
C THR A 96 5.75 -7.89 5.43
N LYS A 97 6.97 -8.16 5.93
CA LYS A 97 7.95 -7.12 6.23
C LYS A 97 8.30 -6.30 4.99
N LEU A 98 8.58 -6.98 3.88
CA LEU A 98 8.95 -6.33 2.62
C LEU A 98 7.83 -5.42 2.09
N ILE A 99 6.57 -5.85 2.14
CA ILE A 99 5.41 -5.02 1.81
C ILE A 99 5.34 -3.78 2.71
N GLY A 100 5.55 -3.96 4.02
CA GLY A 100 5.58 -2.86 4.98
C GLY A 100 6.66 -1.82 4.65
N ASP A 101 7.86 -2.26 4.31
CA ASP A 101 8.97 -1.38 3.96
C ASP A 101 8.73 -0.66 2.63
N MET A 102 8.11 -1.33 1.65
CA MET A 102 7.68 -0.70 0.40
C MET A 102 6.65 0.42 0.64
N ILE A 103 5.67 0.18 1.53
CA ILE A 103 4.65 1.18 1.89
C ILE A 103 5.31 2.40 2.52
N LYS A 104 6.21 2.19 3.50
CA LYS A 104 6.96 3.28 4.15
C LYS A 104 7.73 4.10 3.12
N ALA A 105 8.47 3.45 2.23
CA ALA A 105 9.25 4.13 1.19
C ALA A 105 8.37 5.02 0.28
N LYS A 106 7.21 4.50 -0.16
CA LYS A 106 6.25 5.26 -0.99
C LYS A 106 5.68 6.47 -0.24
N ILE A 107 5.30 6.30 1.02
CA ILE A 107 4.74 7.37 1.85
C ILE A 107 5.79 8.44 2.13
N THR A 108 7.02 8.05 2.47
CA THR A 108 8.13 8.97 2.69
C THR A 108 8.42 9.79 1.44
N ALA A 109 8.53 9.15 0.27
CA ALA A 109 8.74 9.85 -0.99
C ALA A 109 7.58 10.81 -1.32
N LYS A 110 6.33 10.37 -1.11
CA LYS A 110 5.15 11.23 -1.28
C LYS A 110 5.25 12.45 -0.36
N ASN A 111 5.55 12.28 0.92
CA ASN A 111 5.67 13.39 1.87
C ASN A 111 6.76 14.40 1.47
N GLN A 112 7.95 13.91 1.09
CA GLN A 112 9.05 14.76 0.62
C GLN A 112 8.67 15.56 -0.62
N ILE A 113 7.97 14.94 -1.57
CA ILE A 113 7.47 15.64 -2.77
C ILE A 113 6.44 16.70 -2.38
N TYR A 114 5.49 16.39 -1.50
CA TYR A 114 4.49 17.36 -1.02
C TYR A 114 5.14 18.61 -0.40
N ALA A 115 6.29 18.47 0.26
CA ALA A 115 7.00 19.62 0.83
C ALA A 115 7.56 20.59 -0.23
N VAL A 116 7.75 20.13 -1.48
CA VAL A 116 8.26 20.94 -2.60
C VAL A 116 7.13 21.61 -3.40
N LEU A 117 5.91 21.10 -3.32
CA LEU A 117 4.77 21.58 -4.10
C LEU A 117 4.13 22.83 -3.51
N ASN A 118 3.64 23.70 -4.40
CA ASN A 118 2.77 24.82 -4.02
C ASN A 118 1.33 24.31 -3.72
N PRO A 119 0.45 25.16 -3.15
CA PRO A 119 -0.91 24.74 -2.79
C PRO A 119 -1.72 24.17 -3.97
N GLN A 120 -1.65 24.78 -5.15
CA GLN A 120 -2.40 24.33 -6.33
C GLN A 120 -1.94 22.95 -6.79
N GLN A 121 -0.63 22.72 -6.84
CA GLN A 121 -0.03 21.43 -7.21
C GLN A 121 -0.35 20.34 -6.18
N LYS A 122 -0.40 20.67 -4.88
CA LYS A 122 -0.81 19.74 -3.82
C LYS A 122 -2.25 19.26 -4.04
N THR A 123 -3.17 20.18 -4.31
CA THR A 123 -4.57 19.85 -4.62
C THR A 123 -4.68 19.00 -5.88
N GLU A 124 -3.92 19.34 -6.94
CA GLU A 124 -3.92 18.54 -8.16
C GLU A 124 -3.43 17.10 -7.90
N LEU A 125 -2.35 16.94 -7.14
CA LEU A 125 -1.83 15.63 -6.76
C LEU A 125 -2.82 14.84 -5.91
N GLN A 126 -3.50 15.48 -4.95
CA GLN A 126 -4.57 14.84 -4.16
C GLN A 126 -5.71 14.32 -5.05
N ASN A 127 -6.15 15.13 -6.01
CA ASN A 127 -7.20 14.73 -6.94
C ASN A 127 -6.78 13.54 -7.83
N LYS A 128 -5.51 13.49 -8.26
CA LYS A 128 -4.99 12.32 -8.99
C LYS A 128 -5.02 11.05 -8.12
N TRP A 129 -4.62 11.14 -6.85
CA TRP A 129 -4.71 10.00 -5.92
C TRP A 129 -6.14 9.52 -5.71
N LYS A 130 -7.08 10.44 -5.50
CA LYS A 130 -8.51 10.10 -5.35
C LYS A 130 -9.04 9.35 -6.58
N LYS A 131 -8.68 9.79 -7.78
CA LYS A 131 -9.05 9.10 -9.04
C LYS A 131 -8.44 7.70 -9.14
N VAL A 132 -7.21 7.51 -8.64
CA VAL A 132 -6.60 6.18 -8.59
C VAL A 132 -7.36 5.28 -7.62
N GLU A 133 -7.73 5.78 -6.44
CA GLU A 133 -8.51 5.06 -5.44
C GLU A 133 -9.91 4.68 -5.96
N GLU A 134 -10.61 5.60 -6.61
CA GLU A 134 -11.91 5.36 -7.25
C GLU A 134 -11.79 4.26 -8.31
N LYS A 135 -10.82 4.35 -9.21
CA LYS A 135 -10.57 3.30 -10.22
C LYS A 135 -10.24 1.94 -9.61
N MET A 136 -9.51 1.93 -8.49
CA MET A 136 -9.20 0.69 -7.78
C MET A 136 -10.45 0.09 -7.13
N ALA A 137 -11.32 0.94 -6.55
CA ALA A 137 -12.60 0.51 -5.98
C ALA A 137 -13.55 -0.02 -7.06
N GLU A 138 -13.63 0.64 -8.22
CA GLU A 138 -14.43 0.18 -9.37
C GLU A 138 -13.95 -1.18 -9.87
N LYS A 139 -12.63 -1.36 -10.03
CA LYS A 139 -12.05 -2.65 -10.42
C LYS A 139 -12.33 -3.74 -9.39
N PHE A 140 -12.20 -3.42 -8.10
CA PHE A 140 -12.52 -4.36 -7.03
C PHE A 140 -13.98 -4.79 -7.11
N LYS A 141 -14.91 -3.83 -7.25
CA LYS A 141 -16.34 -4.10 -7.41
C LYS A 141 -16.62 -5.00 -8.61
N ALA A 142 -16.03 -4.70 -9.76
CA ALA A 142 -16.20 -5.48 -10.98
C ALA A 142 -15.71 -6.94 -10.85
N CYS A 143 -14.74 -7.23 -9.98
CA CYS A 143 -14.25 -8.60 -9.74
C CYS A 143 -15.07 -9.39 -8.71
N HIS A 144 -15.99 -8.75 -7.97
CA HIS A 144 -16.64 -9.35 -6.80
C HIS A 144 -18.18 -9.29 -6.84
N ASP A 145 -18.77 -8.46 -7.69
CA ASP A 145 -20.22 -8.29 -7.81
C ASP A 145 -20.83 -9.02 -9.04
N GLU A 146 -20.29 -10.18 -9.44
CA GLU A 146 -20.95 -11.09 -10.39
C GLU A 146 -22.06 -11.93 -9.73
#